data_AF-A0A1Y3Y127-F1
#
_entry.id   AF-A0A1Y3Y127-F1
#
_cell.length_a   1.000
_cell.length_b   1.000
_cell.length_c   1.000
_cell.angle_alpha   90.00
_cell.angle_beta   90.00
_cell.angle_gamma   90.00
#
_symmetry.space_group_name_H-M   'P 1'
#
loop_
_entity.id
_entity.type
_entity.pdbx_description
1 polymer ?
#
loop_
_entity_poly.entity_id
_entity_poly.type
_entity_poly.pdbx_seq_one_letter_code
_entity_poly.pdbx_strand_id
1 'polypeptide(L)'
;MRAFYDETGVEPFVYILPNGSVTSPTELGNMANELYDELFDDEAHFLLVFCDDGQGSFNCGYAVGSQAKTVMDDEAVGILADYLDRYYADMSLSEEEIFARAFEDTGERIMSKTTSPVVYVAICAAVVIVAALAYTGVKKYRASKEREAKRMQDVLNTPLESFGDSDLEDLEKKYSDTSGDD
;
A
#
# COMPACT_ATOMS: atom_id res chain seq x y z
N MET A 1 4.86 14.18 22.74
CA MET A 1 5.08 12.71 22.80
C MET A 1 3.81 11.91 22.56
N ARG A 2 2.74 12.07 23.36
CA ARG A 2 1.48 11.33 23.13
C ARG A 2 0.85 11.57 21.75
N ALA A 3 0.86 12.81 21.26
CA ALA A 3 0.34 13.14 19.93
C ALA A 3 0.99 12.30 18.81
N PHE A 4 2.32 12.15 18.86
CA PHE A 4 3.06 11.31 17.92
C PHE A 4 2.62 9.85 17.97
N TYR A 5 2.48 9.27 19.16
CA TYR A 5 1.95 7.91 19.31
C TYR A 5 0.52 7.77 18.79
N ASP A 6 -0.36 8.70 19.16
CA ASP A 6 -1.77 8.67 18.74
C ASP A 6 -1.92 8.75 17.21
N GLU A 7 -0.98 9.43 16.52
CA GLU A 7 -1.02 9.61 15.07
C GLU A 7 -0.30 8.50 14.29
N THR A 8 0.80 7.98 14.83
CA THR A 8 1.70 7.06 14.11
C THR A 8 1.62 5.61 14.58
N GLY A 9 1.14 5.38 15.80
CA GLY A 9 1.18 4.09 16.50
C GLY A 9 2.56 3.68 17.03
N VAL A 10 3.60 4.51 16.85
CA VAL A 10 4.95 4.27 17.35
C VAL A 10 5.14 4.95 18.70
N GLU A 11 5.66 4.23 19.70
CA GLU A 11 5.89 4.78 21.04
C GLU A 11 7.27 5.42 21.14
N PRO A 12 7.37 6.77 21.28
CA PRO A 12 8.66 7.44 21.33
C PRO A 12 9.21 7.48 22.76
N PHE A 13 10.47 7.12 22.93
CA PHE A 13 11.20 7.20 24.19
C PHE A 13 12.49 7.99 24.01
N VAL A 14 12.79 8.88 24.97
CA VAL A 14 14.03 9.68 24.96
C VAL A 14 14.86 9.37 26.19
N TYR A 15 16.10 8.94 25.96
CA TYR A 15 17.10 8.69 26.99
C TYR A 15 18.15 9.80 26.95
N ILE A 16 18.15 10.66 27.97
CA ILE A 16 19.01 11.85 28.04
C ILE A 16 20.26 11.51 28.85
N LEU A 17 21.42 11.66 28.22
CA LEU A 17 22.72 11.50 28.86
C LEU A 17 23.19 12.79 29.54
N PRO A 18 24.10 12.71 30.52
CA PRO A 18 24.74 13.90 31.07
C PRO A 18 25.45 14.70 29.97
N ASN A 19 25.30 16.03 29.98
CA ASN A 19 25.85 16.92 28.96
C ASN A 19 27.37 16.71 28.79
N GLY A 20 27.80 16.56 27.54
CA GLY A 20 29.19 16.36 27.15
C GLY A 20 29.76 14.96 27.48
N SER A 21 28.95 14.03 27.97
CA SER A 21 29.42 12.68 28.30
C SER A 21 29.80 11.86 27.06
N VAL A 22 29.08 12.05 25.95
CA VAL A 22 29.32 11.36 24.68
C VAL A 22 29.15 12.36 23.53
N THR A 23 30.16 12.49 22.69
CA THR A 23 30.14 13.42 21.53
C THR A 23 30.09 12.71 20.19
N SER A 24 30.04 11.38 20.18
CA SER A 24 30.07 10.55 18.96
C SER A 24 28.66 10.06 18.63
N PRO A 25 28.05 10.48 17.51
CA PRO A 25 26.76 9.95 17.06
C PRO A 25 26.79 8.42 16.86
N THR A 26 27.92 7.88 16.41
CA THR A 26 28.10 6.42 16.25
C THR A 26 28.06 5.70 17.60
N GLU A 27 28.68 6.27 18.63
CA GLU A 27 28.65 5.69 19.97
C GLU A 27 27.24 5.74 20.56
N LEU A 28 26.54 6.87 20.41
CA LEU A 28 25.14 7.01 20.82
C LEU A 28 24.22 6.03 20.09
N GLY A 29 24.47 5.76 18.81
CA GLY A 29 23.73 4.75 18.05
C GLY A 29 23.95 3.34 18.58
N ASN A 30 25.20 2.99 18.93
CA ASN A 30 25.48 1.68 19.55
C ASN A 30 24.81 1.57 20.92
N MET A 31 24.90 2.63 21.75
CA MET A 31 24.22 2.69 23.04
C MET A 31 22.70 2.55 22.88
N ALA A 32 22.11 3.17 21.86
CA ALA A 32 20.68 3.05 21.61
C ALA A 32 20.29 1.59 21.30
N ASN A 33 21.09 0.86 20.52
CA ASN A 33 20.82 -0.55 20.23
C ASN A 33 20.93 -1.41 21.50
N GLU A 34 21.95 -1.19 22.34
CA GLU A 34 22.13 -1.92 23.60
C GLU A 34 21.00 -1.62 24.59
N LEU A 35 20.63 -0.35 24.75
CA LEU A 35 19.56 0.09 25.64
C LEU A 35 18.18 -0.36 25.17
N TYR A 36 17.96 -0.54 23.86
CA TYR A 36 16.66 -0.94 23.34
C TYR A 36 16.23 -2.28 23.93
N ASP A 37 17.12 -3.27 23.88
CA ASP A 37 16.85 -4.62 24.39
C ASP A 37 16.75 -4.67 25.93
N GLU A 38 17.30 -3.68 26.63
CA GLU A 38 17.18 -3.56 28.08
C GLU A 38 15.89 -2.88 28.53
N LEU A 39 15.39 -1.93 27.73
CA LEU A 39 14.24 -1.08 28.07
C LEU A 39 12.92 -1.64 27.56
N PHE A 40 12.92 -2.39 26.46
CA PHE A 40 11.71 -2.83 25.78
C PHE A 40 11.72 -4.32 25.50
N ASP A 41 10.59 -4.97 25.80
CA ASP A 41 10.33 -6.38 25.43
C ASP A 41 9.50 -6.51 24.13
N ASP A 42 9.20 -5.38 23.48
CA ASP A 42 8.43 -5.30 22.23
C ASP A 42 9.19 -4.56 21.12
N GLU A 43 8.62 -4.57 19.92
CA GLU A 43 9.23 -3.97 18.72
C GLU A 43 8.49 -2.73 18.20
N ALA A 44 7.65 -2.11 19.04
CA ALA A 44 6.81 -0.95 18.69
C ALA A 44 7.42 0.41 19.08
N HIS A 45 8.56 0.41 19.76
CA HIS A 45 9.21 1.62 20.26
C HIS A 45 10.20 2.23 19.28
N PHE A 46 10.33 3.56 19.35
CA PHE A 46 11.45 4.33 18.82
C PHE A 46 12.23 4.95 19.98
N LEU A 47 13.49 4.56 20.15
CA LEU A 47 14.38 5.05 21.20
C LEU A 47 15.33 6.10 20.61
N LEU A 48 15.33 7.30 21.19
CA LEU A 48 16.31 8.35 20.95
C LEU A 48 17.25 8.45 22.16
N VAL A 49 18.54 8.24 21.95
CA VAL A 49 19.58 8.53 22.95
C VAL A 49 20.18 9.89 22.62
N PHE A 50 20.01 10.84 23.53
CA PHE A 50 20.35 12.24 23.34
C PHE A 50 21.49 12.67 24.27
N CYS A 51 22.45 13.44 23.76
CA CYS A 51 23.47 14.10 24.55
C CYS A 51 23.71 15.52 24.03
N ASP A 52 23.39 16.52 24.84
CA ASP A 52 23.87 17.89 24.67
C ASP A 52 25.41 17.88 24.72
N ASP A 53 26.07 18.58 23.80
CA ASP A 53 27.53 18.60 23.72
C ASP A 53 28.19 19.65 24.64
N GLY A 54 27.38 20.45 25.34
CA GLY A 54 27.80 21.53 26.23
C GLY A 54 28.33 22.77 25.52
N GLN A 55 28.26 22.81 24.18
CA GLN A 55 28.81 23.86 23.32
C GLN A 55 27.75 24.49 22.40
N GLY A 56 26.47 24.27 22.71
CA GLY A 56 25.35 24.80 21.94
C GLY A 56 24.97 23.93 20.74
N SER A 57 25.42 22.67 20.71
CA SER A 57 24.94 21.65 19.80
C SER A 57 24.52 20.41 20.61
N PHE A 58 24.04 19.38 19.92
CA PHE A 58 23.80 18.08 20.50
C PHE A 58 24.27 16.99 19.55
N ASN A 59 24.37 15.77 20.08
CA ASN A 59 24.48 14.56 19.31
C ASN A 59 23.36 13.61 19.73
N CYS A 60 22.89 12.80 18.79
CA CYS A 60 21.91 11.77 19.08
C CYS A 60 22.24 10.47 18.35
N GLY A 61 21.79 9.36 18.93
CA GLY A 61 21.69 8.06 18.29
C GLY A 61 20.28 7.53 18.50
N TYR A 62 19.89 6.51 17.73
CA TYR A 62 18.57 5.93 17.84
C TYR A 62 18.57 4.42 17.59
N ALA A 63 17.53 3.77 18.11
CA ALA A 63 17.18 2.40 17.79
C ALA A 63 15.67 2.32 17.56
N VAL A 64 15.26 1.48 16.62
CA VAL A 64 13.86 1.34 16.21
C VAL A 64 13.48 -0.13 16.16
N GLY A 65 12.37 -0.47 16.79
CA GLY A 65 11.82 -1.82 16.74
C GLY A 65 11.35 -2.19 15.35
N SER A 66 11.34 -3.49 15.05
CA SER A 66 10.99 -3.99 13.71
C SER A 66 9.59 -3.56 13.24
N GLN A 67 8.61 -3.47 14.17
CA GLN A 67 7.24 -3.05 13.85
C GLN A 67 7.17 -1.54 13.58
N ALA A 68 7.92 -0.75 14.34
CA ALA A 68 7.99 0.70 14.18
C ALA A 68 8.77 1.16 12.94
N LYS A 69 9.65 0.32 12.40
CA LYS A 69 10.56 0.68 11.29
C LYS A 69 9.86 1.05 9.97
N THR A 70 8.62 0.60 9.77
CA THR A 70 7.84 0.98 8.57
C THR A 70 7.33 2.42 8.63
N VAL A 71 7.24 2.98 9.84
CA VAL A 71 6.78 4.35 10.09
C VAL A 71 7.98 5.26 10.34
N MET A 72 8.94 4.79 11.14
CA MET A 72 10.22 5.45 11.42
C MET A 72 11.33 4.86 10.54
N ASP A 73 11.20 5.06 9.22
CA ASP A 73 12.25 4.75 8.25
C ASP A 73 13.32 5.85 8.20
N ASP A 74 14.31 5.70 7.31
CA ASP A 74 15.42 6.65 7.21
C ASP A 74 14.95 8.08 6.82
N GLU A 75 13.85 8.22 6.06
CA GLU A 75 13.28 9.53 5.72
C GLU A 75 12.61 10.16 6.93
N ALA A 76 11.79 9.39 7.66
CA ALA A 76 11.14 9.83 8.89
C ALA A 76 12.14 10.23 9.98
N VAL A 77 13.23 9.47 10.13
CA VAL A 77 14.33 9.80 11.04
C VAL A 77 15.03 11.10 10.62
N GLY A 78 15.25 11.30 9.32
CA GLY A 78 15.80 12.56 8.81
C GLY A 78 14.90 13.76 9.12
N ILE A 79 13.58 13.60 8.96
CA ILE A 79 12.59 14.62 9.33
C ILE A 79 12.64 14.93 10.83
N LEU A 80 12.73 13.89 11.68
CA LEU A 80 12.88 14.07 13.13
C LEU A 80 14.15 14.85 13.47
N ALA A 81 15.28 14.51 12.84
CA ALA A 81 16.54 15.21 13.03
C ALA A 81 16.42 16.70 12.66
N ASP A 82 15.80 17.03 11.53
CA ASP A 82 15.57 18.41 11.10
C ASP A 82 14.73 19.20 12.13
N TYR A 83 13.69 18.59 12.71
CA TYR A 83 12.87 19.23 13.73
C TYR A 83 13.60 19.36 15.07
N LEU A 84 14.39 18.35 15.47
CA LEU A 84 15.23 18.43 16.66
C LEU A 84 16.23 19.59 16.53
N ASP A 85 16.96 19.69 15.42
CA ASP A 85 17.89 20.79 15.15
C ASP A 85 17.19 22.15 15.21
N ARG A 86 16.02 22.26 14.56
CA ARG A 86 15.22 23.48 14.54
C ARG A 86 14.80 23.92 15.94
N TYR A 87 14.26 23.01 16.73
CA TYR A 87 13.74 23.34 18.06
C TYR A 87 14.84 23.52 19.09
N TYR A 88 15.94 22.78 18.97
CA TYR A 88 17.12 22.97 19.82
C TYR A 88 17.75 24.35 19.65
N ALA A 89 17.71 24.91 18.44
CA ALA A 89 18.17 26.27 18.18
C ALA A 89 17.25 27.37 18.79
N ASP A 90 16.04 27.01 19.23
CA ASP A 90 15.10 27.95 19.85
C ASP A 90 15.31 28.02 21.37
N MET A 91 16.07 29.03 21.80
CA MET A 91 16.40 29.27 23.22
C MET A 91 15.18 29.61 24.10
N SER A 92 13.98 29.78 23.53
CA SER A 92 12.77 30.01 24.30
C SER A 92 12.10 28.72 24.77
N LEU A 93 12.50 27.57 24.24
CA LEU A 93 11.94 26.27 24.57
C LEU A 93 12.76 25.57 25.65
N SER A 94 12.06 24.86 26.53
CA SER A 94 12.67 23.86 27.40
C SER A 94 13.03 22.60 26.62
N GLU A 95 13.95 21.79 27.16
CA GLU A 95 14.33 20.49 26.59
C GLU A 95 13.11 19.58 26.35
N GLU A 96 12.19 19.53 27.31
CA GLU A 96 10.94 18.77 27.21
C GLU A 96 10.07 19.27 26.04
N GLU A 97 9.97 20.58 25.83
CA GLU A 97 9.24 21.17 24.70
C GLU A 97 9.92 20.91 23.37
N ILE A 98 11.26 20.91 23.33
CA ILE A 98 12.04 20.58 22.13
C ILE A 98 11.66 19.17 21.66
N PHE A 99 11.75 18.17 22.55
CA PHE A 99 11.37 16.81 22.20
C PHE A 99 9.88 16.69 21.89
N ALA A 100 9.02 17.27 22.72
CA ALA A 100 7.57 17.15 22.52
C ALA A 100 7.14 17.66 21.14
N ARG A 101 7.64 18.83 20.73
CA ARG A 101 7.33 19.45 19.43
C ARG A 101 8.03 18.75 18.28
N ALA A 102 9.29 18.34 18.44
CA ALA A 102 10.01 17.63 17.38
C ALA A 102 9.29 16.33 17.00
N PHE A 103 8.89 15.53 17.99
CA PHE A 103 8.12 14.31 17.73
C PHE A 103 6.73 14.63 17.19
N GLU A 104 6.00 15.59 17.76
CA GLU A 104 4.66 15.97 17.27
C GLU A 104 4.67 16.36 15.79
N ASP A 105 5.53 17.30 15.41
CA ASP A 105 5.64 17.77 14.03
C ASP A 105 6.16 16.69 13.07
N THR A 106 7.04 15.81 13.54
CA THR A 106 7.48 14.65 12.76
C THR A 106 6.30 13.75 12.45
N GLY A 107 5.46 13.44 13.45
CA GLY A 107 4.26 12.63 13.29
C GLY A 107 3.32 13.20 12.23
N GLU A 108 2.97 14.49 12.35
CA GLU A 108 2.13 15.18 11.38
C GLU A 108 2.76 15.13 9.98
N ARG A 109 4.07 15.34 9.89
CA ARG A 109 4.80 15.40 8.63
C ARG A 109 4.84 14.06 7.90
N ILE A 110 5.15 12.97 8.59
CA ILE A 110 5.20 11.63 7.99
C ILE A 110 3.79 11.11 7.67
N MET A 111 2.79 11.44 8.51
CA MET A 111 1.41 10.99 8.32
C MET A 111 0.64 11.78 7.25
N SER A 112 0.96 13.06 7.07
CA SER A 112 0.45 13.86 5.95
C SER A 112 0.95 13.35 4.58
N LYS A 113 2.08 12.63 4.56
CA LYS A 113 2.64 12.02 3.34
C LYS A 113 2.07 10.64 3.04
N THR A 114 1.71 9.85 4.05
CA THR A 114 1.17 8.48 3.87
C THR A 114 -0.31 8.43 3.49
N THR A 115 -1.06 9.52 3.64
CA THR A 115 -2.51 9.50 3.39
C THR A 115 -2.98 10.58 2.43
N SER A 116 -3.09 10.22 1.14
CA SER A 116 -4.27 10.66 0.41
C SER A 116 -5.28 9.50 0.42
N PRO A 117 -6.37 9.59 1.20
CA PRO A 117 -7.43 8.57 1.19
C PRO A 117 -8.00 8.38 -0.22
N VAL A 118 -7.91 9.43 -1.04
CA VAL A 118 -8.33 9.45 -2.44
C VAL A 118 -7.57 8.39 -3.26
N VAL A 119 -6.27 8.17 -3.01
CA VAL A 119 -5.48 7.21 -3.77
C VAL A 119 -5.95 5.79 -3.50
N TYR A 120 -6.18 5.43 -2.24
CA TYR A 120 -6.72 4.12 -1.87
C TYR A 120 -8.14 3.91 -2.40
N VAL A 121 -9.02 4.91 -2.24
CA VAL A 121 -10.40 4.85 -2.77
C VAL A 121 -10.41 4.72 -4.30
N ALA A 122 -9.53 5.43 -5.01
CA ALA A 122 -9.41 5.34 -6.46
C ALA A 122 -8.94 3.96 -6.93
N ILE A 123 -7.94 3.37 -6.25
CA ILE A 123 -7.46 2.02 -6.54
C ILE A 123 -8.57 0.99 -6.28
N CYS A 124 -9.23 1.06 -5.13
CA CYS A 124 -10.35 0.16 -4.81
C CYS A 124 -11.49 0.30 -5.83
N ALA A 125 -11.86 1.52 -6.21
CA ALA A 125 -12.88 1.77 -7.23
C ALA A 125 -12.48 1.17 -8.59
N ALA A 126 -11.23 1.33 -9.01
CA ALA A 126 -10.72 0.77 -10.26
C ALA A 126 -10.79 -0.78 -10.27
N VAL A 127 -10.41 -1.43 -9.17
CA VAL A 127 -10.50 -2.89 -9.03
C VAL A 127 -11.95 -3.38 -9.12
N VAL A 128 -12.88 -2.70 -8.45
CA VAL A 128 -14.31 -3.04 -8.50
C VAL A 128 -14.86 -2.90 -9.92
N ILE A 129 -14.48 -1.85 -10.65
CA ILE A 129 -14.87 -1.66 -12.05
C ILE A 129 -14.35 -2.80 -12.92
N VAL A 130 -13.07 -3.18 -12.80
CA VAL A 130 -12.48 -4.29 -13.56
C VAL A 130 -13.17 -5.62 -13.25
N ALA A 131 -13.45 -5.90 -11.97
CA ALA A 131 -14.18 -7.10 -11.56
C ALA A 131 -15.61 -7.13 -12.13
N ALA A 132 -16.31 -6.00 -12.14
CA ALA A 132 -17.65 -5.89 -12.74
C ALA A 132 -17.62 -6.10 -14.27
N LEU A 133 -16.62 -5.55 -14.97
CA LEU A 133 -16.43 -5.75 -16.40
C LEU A 133 -16.10 -7.23 -16.72
N ALA A 134 -15.24 -7.86 -15.93
CA ALA A 134 -14.93 -9.28 -16.07
C ALA A 134 -16.18 -10.15 -15.82
N TYR A 135 -16.93 -9.87 -14.75
CA TYR A 135 -18.17 -10.58 -14.43
C TYR A 135 -19.22 -10.45 -15.54
N THR A 136 -19.44 -9.25 -16.05
CA THR A 136 -20.39 -9.01 -17.15
C THR A 136 -19.93 -9.66 -18.46
N GLY A 137 -18.62 -9.65 -18.75
CA GLY A 137 -18.03 -10.35 -19.89
C GLY A 137 -18.22 -11.86 -19.81
N VAL A 138 -17.90 -12.47 -18.67
CA VAL A 138 -18.11 -13.91 -18.42
C VAL A 138 -19.58 -14.28 -18.51
N LYS A 139 -20.48 -13.48 -17.92
CA LYS A 139 -21.93 -13.72 -17.99
C LYS A 139 -22.44 -13.67 -19.43
N LYS A 140 -22.00 -12.70 -20.23
CA LYS A 140 -22.36 -12.60 -21.65
C LYS A 140 -21.81 -13.78 -22.47
N TYR A 141 -20.57 -14.20 -22.21
CA TYR A 141 -19.95 -15.33 -22.89
C TYR A 141 -20.65 -16.66 -22.56
N ARG A 142 -21.01 -16.90 -21.30
CA ARG A 142 -21.78 -18.09 -20.90
C ARG A 142 -23.17 -18.09 -21.53
N ALA A 143 -23.83 -16.93 -21.56
CA ALA A 143 -25.14 -16.78 -22.20
C ALA A 143 -25.10 -16.97 -23.73
N SER A 144 -24.01 -16.62 -24.42
CA SER A 144 -23.88 -16.91 -25.86
C SER A 144 -23.70 -18.40 -26.11
N LYS A 145 -22.89 -19.08 -25.28
CA LYS A 145 -22.63 -20.51 -25.39
C LYS A 145 -23.89 -21.36 -25.16
N GLU A 146 -24.75 -20.95 -24.23
CA GLU A 146 -26.06 -21.59 -24.03
C GLU A 146 -27.01 -21.40 -25.22
N ARG A 147 -26.96 -20.24 -25.89
CA ARG A 147 -27.74 -19.99 -27.11
C ARG A 147 -27.23 -20.80 -28.30
N GLU A 148 -25.91 -21.00 -28.39
CA GLU A 148 -25.31 -21.88 -29.39
C GLU A 148 -25.63 -23.35 -29.13
N ALA A 149 -25.58 -23.80 -27.86
CA ALA A 149 -25.96 -25.15 -27.49
C ALA A 149 -27.44 -25.45 -27.77
N LYS A 150 -28.35 -24.49 -27.49
CA LYS A 150 -29.77 -24.62 -27.85
C LYS A 150 -29.98 -24.68 -29.36
N ARG A 151 -29.32 -23.81 -30.13
CA ARG A 151 -29.41 -23.84 -31.61
C ARG A 151 -28.85 -25.13 -32.20
N MET A 152 -27.78 -25.68 -31.62
CA MET A 152 -27.23 -26.98 -32.03
C MET A 152 -28.21 -28.11 -31.73
N GLN A 153 -28.86 -28.11 -30.56
CA GLN A 153 -29.90 -29.09 -30.23
C GLN A 153 -31.12 -28.98 -31.14
N ASP A 154 -31.56 -27.75 -31.46
CA ASP A 154 -32.67 -27.55 -32.38
C ASP A 154 -32.31 -28.12 -33.76
N VAL A 155 -31.13 -27.84 -34.31
CA VAL A 155 -30.66 -28.40 -35.59
C VAL A 155 -30.52 -29.93 -35.58
N LEU A 156 -30.07 -30.52 -34.47
CA LEU A 156 -29.93 -31.98 -34.33
C LEU A 156 -31.27 -32.69 -34.13
N ASN A 157 -32.28 -32.01 -33.58
CA ASN A 157 -33.64 -32.54 -33.38
C ASN A 157 -34.61 -32.13 -34.48
N THR A 158 -34.21 -31.26 -35.41
CA THR A 158 -34.97 -31.00 -36.62
C THR A 158 -35.09 -32.32 -37.39
N PRO A 159 -36.32 -32.80 -37.67
CA PRO A 159 -36.52 -34.04 -38.41
C PRO A 159 -35.81 -33.99 -39.76
N LEU A 160 -35.18 -35.10 -40.14
CA LEU A 160 -34.51 -35.26 -41.45
C LEU A 160 -35.44 -34.95 -42.65
N GLU A 161 -36.76 -34.94 -42.46
CA GLU A 161 -37.75 -34.54 -43.47
C GLU A 161 -37.61 -33.08 -43.94
N SER A 162 -37.18 -32.14 -43.09
CA SER A 162 -37.00 -30.74 -43.53
C SER A 162 -35.72 -30.52 -44.35
N PHE A 163 -34.74 -31.41 -44.19
CA PHE A 163 -33.50 -31.43 -44.98
C PHE A 163 -33.62 -32.31 -46.24
N GLY A 164 -34.68 -33.12 -46.32
CA GLY A 164 -34.98 -33.98 -47.46
C GLY A 164 -35.73 -33.25 -48.57
N ASP A 165 -36.87 -32.63 -48.29
CA ASP A 165 -37.75 -32.19 -49.39
C ASP A 165 -37.27 -30.92 -50.10
N SER A 166 -36.76 -29.92 -49.37
CA SER A 166 -36.42 -28.62 -49.96
C SER A 166 -35.14 -28.63 -50.81
N ASP A 167 -34.12 -29.38 -50.38
CA ASP A 167 -32.82 -29.43 -51.04
C ASP A 167 -32.78 -30.48 -52.17
N LEU A 168 -33.58 -31.56 -52.11
CA LEU A 168 -33.67 -32.53 -53.19
C LEU A 168 -34.46 -31.99 -54.40
N GLU A 169 -35.54 -31.23 -54.19
CA GLU A 169 -36.34 -30.68 -55.31
C GLU A 169 -35.57 -29.60 -56.11
N ASP A 170 -34.76 -28.77 -55.44
CA ASP A 170 -33.90 -27.78 -56.09
C ASP A 170 -32.68 -28.44 -56.78
N LEU A 171 -32.18 -29.55 -56.24
CA LEU A 171 -31.12 -30.34 -56.87
C LEU A 171 -31.65 -31.07 -58.12
N GLU A 172 -32.82 -31.70 -58.03
CA GLU A 172 -33.44 -32.45 -59.13
C GLU A 172 -33.77 -31.53 -60.32
N LYS A 173 -34.32 -30.32 -60.06
CA LYS A 173 -34.52 -29.30 -61.11
C LYS A 173 -33.24 -28.90 -61.82
N LYS A 174 -32.15 -28.72 -61.09
CA LYS A 174 -30.88 -28.23 -61.63
C LYS A 174 -30.19 -29.26 -62.53
N TYR A 175 -30.37 -30.55 -62.24
CA TYR A 175 -29.87 -31.63 -63.07
C TYR A 175 -30.82 -31.97 -64.23
N SER A 176 -32.14 -31.84 -64.07
CA SER A 176 -33.09 -32.04 -65.17
C SER A 176 -33.02 -30.94 -66.25
N ASP A 177 -32.73 -29.69 -65.87
CA ASP A 177 -32.55 -28.58 -66.83
C ASP A 177 -31.24 -28.66 -67.63
N THR A 178 -30.26 -29.46 -67.17
CA THR A 178 -28.97 -29.63 -67.87
C THR A 178 -28.97 -30.82 -68.83
N SER A 179 -30.03 -31.64 -68.84
CA SER A 179 -30.13 -32.85 -69.68
C SER A 179 -31.10 -32.73 -70.87
N GLY A 180 -31.46 -31.51 -71.27
CA GLY A 180 -32.42 -31.26 -72.35
C GLY A 180 -32.06 -30.05 -73.21
N ASP A 181 -30.87 -30.02 -73.81
CA ASP A 181 -30.60 -29.21 -75.00
C ASP A 181 -29.46 -29.91 -75.79
N ASP A 182 -29.86 -30.70 -76.78
CA ASP A 182 -29.06 -31.22 -77.91
C ASP A 182 -29.89 -30.97 -79.18
#